data_AF-A0A2V2C638-F1
#
_entry.id   AF-A0A2V2C638-F1
#
_cell.length_a   1.000
_cell.length_b   1.000
_cell.length_c   1.000
_cell.angle_alpha   90.00
_cell.angle_beta   90.00
_cell.angle_gamma   90.00
#
_symmetry.space_group_name_H-M   'P 1'
#
loop_
_entity.id
_entity.type
_entity.pdbx_description
1 polymer ?
#
loop_
_entity_poly.entity_id
_entity_poly.type
_entity_poly.pdbx_seq_one_letter_code
_entity_poly.pdbx_strand_id
1 'polypeptide(L)' 'MNQTTKSAACPDSVRVERIQISYGRAIRVVSVFPKNGSQTAEEKLRVLAALELQRKKSA' A
#
# COMPACT_ATOMS: atom_id res chain seq x y z
N MET A 1 -11.50 6.70 -14.84
CA MET A 1 -11.76 7.39 -13.57
C MET A 1 -10.94 6.69 -12.50
N ASN A 2 -9.87 7.33 -12.04
CA ASN A 2 -8.87 6.69 -11.18
C ASN A 2 -9.16 7.14 -9.75
N GLN A 3 -9.79 6.30 -8.94
CA GLN A 3 -10.04 6.63 -7.54
C GLN A 3 -8.77 6.36 -6.73
N THR A 4 -8.19 7.43 -6.18
CA THR A 4 -7.02 7.37 -5.30
C THR A 4 -7.52 7.59 -3.88
N THR A 5 -7.50 6.54 -3.05
CA THR A 5 -7.95 6.66 -1.65
C THR A 5 -6.73 6.60 -0.75
N LYS A 6 -6.43 7.72 -0.08
CA LYS A 6 -5.32 7.84 0.87
C LYS A 6 -5.72 7.15 2.18
N SER A 7 -5.33 5.89 2.36
CA SER A 7 -5.62 5.15 3.59
C SER A 7 -4.56 5.44 4.65
N ALA A 8 -4.99 5.99 5.77
CA ALA A 8 -4.16 6.33 6.93
C ALA A 8 -3.89 5.08 7.78
N ALA A 9 -2.65 4.60 7.84
CA ALA A 9 -2.10 3.80 8.95
C ALA A 9 -0.61 3.57 8.74
N CYS A 10 0.19 4.55 9.17
CA CYS A 10 1.61 4.51 9.58
C CYS A 10 2.10 5.98 9.58
N PRO A 11 2.46 6.57 10.73
CA PRO A 11 2.85 7.98 10.79
C PRO A 11 4.07 8.30 9.92
N ASP A 12 4.92 7.32 9.62
CA ASP A 12 6.19 7.47 8.89
C ASP A 12 6.14 7.10 7.40
N SER A 13 4.98 6.69 6.87
CA SER A 13 4.85 6.32 5.46
C SER A 13 3.58 6.87 4.80
N VAL A 14 3.68 7.12 3.50
CA VAL A 14 2.57 7.48 2.63
C VAL A 14 2.17 6.22 1.88
N ARG A 15 0.95 5.74 2.14
CA ARG A 15 0.33 4.64 1.39
C ARG A 15 -0.60 5.22 0.34
N VAL A 16 -0.38 4.84 -0.91
CA VAL A 16 -1.24 5.20 -2.04
C VAL A 16 -1.83 3.92 -2.60
N GLU A 17 -3.15 3.81 -2.55
CA GLU A 17 -3.87 2.70 -3.18
C GLU A 17 -4.64 3.19 -4.40
N ARG A 18 -4.57 2.40 -5.46
CA ARG A 18 -5.38 2.61 -6.66
C ARG A 18 -5.83 1.29 -7.26
N ILE A 19 -7.00 1.34 -7.89
CA ILE A 19 -7.50 0.24 -8.73
C ILE A 19 -7.12 0.54 -10.17
N GLN A 20 -6.38 -0.37 -10.79
CA GLN A 20 -6.06 -0.33 -12.21
C GLN A 20 -6.79 -1.45 -12.92
N ILE A 21 -7.51 -1.13 -13.99
CA ILE A 21 -8.16 -2.14 -14.83
C ILE A 21 -7.21 -2.49 -15.98
N SER A 22 -6.91 -3.76 -16.15
CA SER A 22 -6.07 -4.27 -17.25
C SER A 22 -6.58 -5.62 -17.72
N TYR A 23 -6.80 -5.79 -19.03
CA TYR A 23 -7.34 -7.02 -19.63
C TYR A 23 -8.60 -7.56 -18.92
N GLY A 24 -9.53 -6.67 -18.54
CA GLY A 24 -10.76 -7.05 -17.82
C GLY A 24 -10.56 -7.46 -16.36
N ARG A 25 -9.34 -7.36 -15.80
CA ARG A 25 -9.05 -7.62 -14.40
C ARG A 25 -8.86 -6.33 -13.62
N ALA A 26 -9.46 -6.25 -12.44
CA ALA A 26 -9.19 -5.19 -11.48
C ALA A 26 -7.95 -5.53 -10.65
N ILE A 27 -6.89 -4.75 -10.83
CA ILE A 27 -5.62 -4.89 -10.13
C ILE A 27 -5.56 -3.84 -9.04
N ARG A 28 -5.44 -4.28 -7.79
CA ARG A 28 -5.15 -3.40 -6.65
C ARG A 28 -3.65 -3.13 -6.61
N VAL A 29 -3.26 -1.89 -6.91
CA VAL A 29 -1.88 -1.44 -6.81
C VAL A 29 -1.73 -0.65 -5.52
N VAL A 30 -0.80 -1.08 -4.67
CA VAL A 30 -0.49 -0.44 -3.40
C VAL A 30 0.96 0.04 -3.45
N SER A 31 1.16 1.35 -3.42
CA SER A 31 2.48 1.97 -3.33
C SER A 31 2.71 2.48 -1.92
N VAL A 32 3.86 2.15 -1.35
CA VAL A 32 4.29 2.60 -0.03
C VAL A 32 5.54 3.45 -0.20
N PHE A 33 5.44 4.72 0.16
CA PHE A 33 6.55 5.66 0.12
C PHE A 33 6.95 6.04 1.55
N PRO A 34 8.24 6.03 1.89
CA PRO A 34 8.69 6.58 3.17
C PRO A 34 8.48 8.10 3.16
N LYS A 35 7.97 8.67 4.26
CA LYS A 35 7.82 10.14 4.36
C LYS A 35 9.16 10.85 4.51
N ASN A 36 10.11 10.18 5.16
CA ASN A 36 11.44 10.67 5.43
C ASN A 36 12.35 9.68 4.71
N GLY A 37 13.24 10.11 3.81
CA GLY A 37 14.06 9.22 2.96
C GLY A 37 14.98 8.21 3.69
N SER A 38 14.87 8.10 5.01
CA SER A 38 15.67 7.30 5.92
C SER A 38 15.02 5.97 6.34
N GLN A 39 14.05 5.44 5.59
CA GLN A 39 13.42 4.17 5.97
C GLN A 39 14.28 2.99 5.52
N THR A 40 14.66 2.15 6.48
CA THR A 40 15.50 0.97 6.27
C THR A 40 14.74 -0.11 5.48
N ALA A 41 15.47 -1.04 4.85
CA ALA A 41 14.86 -2.14 4.10
C ALA A 41 13.97 -3.04 4.99
N GLU A 42 14.34 -3.19 6.27
CA GLU A 42 13.59 -3.97 7.25
C GLU A 42 12.24 -3.33 7.58
N GLU A 43 12.20 -2.00 7.74
CA GLU A 43 10.95 -1.27 7.97
C GLU A 43 10.02 -1.38 6.76
N LYS A 44 10.55 -1.30 5.53
CA LYS A 44 9.77 -1.52 4.30
C LYS A 44 9.17 -2.92 4.27
N LEU A 45 9.94 -3.95 4.64
CA LEU A 45 9.46 -5.34 4.68
C LEU A 45 8.37 -5.54 5.74
N ARG A 46 8.53 -4.96 6.94
CA ARG A 46 7.50 -4.99 7.99
C ARG A 46 6.19 -4.35 7.55
N VAL A 47 6.27 -3.19 6.89
CA VAL A 47 5.07 -2.53 6.37
C VAL A 47 4.40 -3.43 5.32
N LEU A 48 5.13 -3.95 4.34
CA LEU A 48 4.59 -4.86 3.33
C LEU A 48 3.91 -6.09 3.95
N ALA A 49 4.55 -6.73 4.93
CA ALA A 49 3.99 -7.88 5.63
C ALA A 49 2.70 -7.53 6.41
N ALA A 50 2.65 -6.36 7.04
CA ALA A 50 1.44 -5.89 7.72
C ALA A 50 0.28 -5.65 6.74
N LEU A 51 0.57 -5.16 5.52
CA LEU A 51 -0.44 -4.97 4.48
C LEU A 51 -0.99 -6.30 3.95
N GLU A 52 -0.11 -7.27 3.73
CA GLU A 52 -0.47 -8.66 3.39
C GLU A 52 -1.36 -9.29 4.46
N LEU A 53 -1.02 -9.11 5.74
CA LEU A 53 -1.78 -9.63 6.87
C LEU A 53 -3.18 -8.98 6.98
N GLN A 54 -3.28 -7.66 6.79
CA GLN A 54 -4.57 -6.97 6.73
C GLN A 54 -5.45 -7.49 5.59
N ARG A 55 -4.85 -7.77 4.42
CA ARG A 55 -5.58 -8.31 3.26
C ARG A 55 -6.17 -9.68 3.53
N LYS A 56 -5.49 -10.54 4.31
CA LYS A 56 -6.00 -11.85 4.72
C LYS A 56 -7.12 -11.78 5.75
N LYS A 57 -7.19 -10.70 6.54
CA LYS A 57 -8.23 -10.51 7.57
C LYS A 57 -9.55 -9.98 7.00
N SER A 58 -9.53 -9.44 5.79
CA SER A 58 -10.70 -8.96 5.04
C SER A 58 -11.18 -9.93 3.96
N ALA A 59 -10.73 -11.19 3.99
CA ALA A 59 -11.17 -12.26 3.12
C ALA A 59 -12.12 -13.20 3.86
#